data_AF-X0VX11-F1
#
_entry.id   AF-X0VX11-F1
#
_cell.length_a   1.000
_cell.length_b   1.000
_cell.length_c   1.000
_cell.angle_alpha   90.00
_cell.angle_beta   90.00
_cell.angle_gamma   90.00
#
_symmetry.space_group_name_H-M   'P 1'
#
loop_
_entity.id
_entity.type
_entity.pdbx_description
1 polymer ?
#
loop_
_entity_poly.entity_id
_entity_poly.type
_entity_poly.pdbx_seq_one_letter_code
_entity_poly.pdbx_strand_id
1 'polypeptide(L)'
;MEINEEKCVGCGNCHAVCPMGAISLNSKGKSVVNQDKCVECSTCYRVLRDEGYGATFVGAVRSVLSALRLQYMAAVDVCPTGALEPPELEYPRSLRAAFSDPTVVHAGTGVGGRGTEEIKTNDVTGRLGDGEAGIVVELGRPGAGAHF
;
A
#
# COMPACT_ATOMS: atom_id res chain seq x y z
N MET A 1 -1.95 8.04 -2.46
CA MET A 1 -2.98 7.19 -1.81
C MET A 1 -3.96 8.08 -1.07
N GLU A 2 -5.26 7.84 -1.21
CA GLU A 2 -6.31 8.59 -0.53
C GLU A 2 -7.29 7.65 0.19
N ILE A 3 -7.99 8.18 1.19
CA ILE A 3 -9.04 7.45 1.90
C ILE A 3 -10.33 8.25 1.79
N ASN A 4 -11.34 7.64 1.19
CA ASN A 4 -12.67 8.21 1.07
C ASN A 4 -13.32 8.29 2.46
N GLU A 5 -13.53 9.52 2.95
CA GLU A 5 -14.05 9.77 4.29
C GLU A 5 -15.49 9.25 4.49
N GLU A 6 -16.30 9.30 3.43
CA GLU A 6 -17.69 8.85 3.45
C GLU A 6 -17.78 7.32 3.57
N LYS A 7 -16.88 6.60 2.89
CA LYS A 7 -16.80 5.14 2.99
C LYS A 7 -16.09 4.66 4.25
N CYS A 8 -15.14 5.42 4.77
CA CYS A 8 -14.30 4.99 5.88
C CYS A 8 -15.12 4.80 7.17
N VAL A 9 -14.96 3.66 7.86
CA VAL A 9 -15.64 3.37 9.14
C VAL A 9 -14.72 3.44 10.36
N GLY A 10 -13.47 3.90 10.18
CA GLY A 10 -12.50 4.03 11.27
C GLY A 10 -12.10 2.69 11.89
N CYS A 11 -11.93 1.63 11.08
CA CYS A 11 -11.50 0.33 11.60
C CYS A 11 -10.00 0.28 11.98
N GLY A 12 -9.17 1.12 11.37
CA GLY A 12 -7.73 1.19 11.67
C GLY A 12 -6.87 0.12 11.00
N ASN A 13 -7.43 -0.86 10.29
CA ASN A 13 -6.68 -1.96 9.66
C ASN A 13 -5.55 -1.49 8.72
N CYS A 14 -5.77 -0.40 7.99
CA CYS A 14 -4.75 0.20 7.12
C CYS A 14 -3.52 0.76 7.85
N HIS A 15 -3.60 1.00 9.16
CA HIS A 15 -2.50 1.54 9.95
C HIS A 15 -1.40 0.50 10.11
N ALA A 16 -1.78 -0.75 10.41
CA ALA A 16 -0.85 -1.87 10.58
C ALA A 16 -0.17 -2.29 9.26
N VAL A 17 -0.85 -2.05 8.13
CA VAL A 17 -0.35 -2.42 6.79
C VAL A 17 0.57 -1.36 6.21
N CYS A 18 0.51 -0.10 6.67
CA CYS A 18 1.33 0.97 6.10
C CYS A 18 2.77 0.91 6.63
N PRO A 19 3.77 0.52 5.80
CA PRO A 19 5.15 0.41 6.27
C PRO A 19 5.76 1.78 6.63
N MET A 20 5.22 2.86 6.08
CA MET A 20 5.69 4.23 6.34
C MET A 20 5.08 4.86 7.59
N GLY A 21 4.11 4.20 8.24
CA GLY A 21 3.33 4.82 9.31
C GLY A 21 2.64 6.12 8.86
N ALA A 22 2.25 6.20 7.58
CA ALA A 22 1.69 7.40 6.98
C ALA A 22 0.17 7.55 7.21
N ILE A 23 -0.49 6.55 7.81
CA ILE A 23 -1.95 6.53 7.99
C ILE A 23 -2.28 6.69 9.47
N SER A 24 -3.21 7.60 9.78
CA SER A 24 -3.63 7.91 11.16
C SER A 24 -5.13 8.22 11.23
N LEU A 25 -5.72 8.30 12.44
CA LEU A 25 -7.10 8.74 12.62
C LEU A 25 -7.16 10.27 12.71
N ASN A 26 -8.12 10.87 12.03
CA ASN A 26 -8.47 12.28 12.20
C ASN A 26 -9.39 12.50 13.42
N SER A 27 -9.75 13.75 13.68
CA SER A 27 -10.65 14.14 14.78
C SER A 27 -12.06 13.55 14.70
N LYS A 28 -12.50 13.10 13.52
CA LYS A 28 -13.80 12.45 13.28
C LYS A 28 -13.72 10.92 13.39
N GLY A 29 -12.58 10.37 13.79
CA GLY A 29 -12.36 8.91 13.86
C GLY A 29 -12.26 8.24 12.50
N LYS A 30 -11.94 8.97 11.43
CA LYS A 30 -11.72 8.43 10.07
C LYS A 30 -10.23 8.34 9.78
N SER A 31 -9.82 7.31 9.03
CA SER A 31 -8.42 7.18 8.62
C SER A 31 -8.08 8.22 7.57
N VAL A 32 -6.91 8.85 7.69
CA VAL A 32 -6.35 9.83 6.75
C VAL A 32 -4.90 9.50 6.46
N VAL A 33 -4.46 9.80 5.23
CA VAL A 33 -3.08 9.57 4.77
C VAL A 33 -2.31 10.88 4.83
N ASN A 34 -1.18 10.88 5.54
CA ASN A 34 -0.20 11.95 5.49
C ASN A 34 0.57 11.85 4.15
N GLN A 35 0.31 12.81 3.27
CA GLN A 35 0.85 12.82 1.90
C GLN A 35 2.35 13.11 1.85
N ASP A 36 2.93 13.73 2.88
CA ASP A 36 4.37 13.99 2.97
C ASP A 36 5.12 12.69 3.31
N LYS A 37 4.54 11.86 4.17
CA LYS A 37 5.10 10.56 4.55
C LYS A 37 4.80 9.44 3.55
N CYS A 38 3.74 9.58 2.77
CA CYS A 38 3.36 8.59 1.77
C CYS A 38 4.37 8.54 0.61
N VAL A 39 4.97 7.36 0.41
CA VAL A 39 5.89 7.07 -0.70
C VAL A 39 5.20 6.38 -1.88
N GLU A 40 3.87 6.29 -1.88
CA GLU A 40 3.10 5.67 -2.97
C GLU A 40 3.49 4.20 -3.27
N CYS A 41 3.84 3.43 -2.25
CA CYS A 41 4.20 2.00 -2.39
C CYS A 41 3.01 1.06 -2.65
N SER A 42 1.78 1.58 -2.61
CA SER A 42 0.51 0.83 -2.78
C SER A 42 0.31 -0.39 -1.87
N THR A 43 1.11 -0.57 -0.81
CA THR A 43 1.00 -1.72 0.09
C THR A 43 -0.37 -1.78 0.79
N CYS A 44 -0.86 -0.65 1.31
CA CYS A 44 -2.18 -0.59 1.94
C CYS A 44 -3.30 -1.02 0.99
N TYR A 45 -3.25 -0.61 -0.28
CA TYR A 45 -4.26 -0.96 -1.28
C TYR A 45 -4.17 -2.40 -1.74
N ARG A 46 -2.95 -2.94 -1.91
CA ARG A 46 -2.74 -4.30 -2.44
C ARG A 46 -2.88 -5.41 -1.41
N VAL A 47 -2.62 -5.11 -0.14
CA VAL A 47 -2.68 -6.10 0.96
C VAL A 47 -4.09 -6.17 1.57
N LEU A 48 -4.79 -5.04 1.65
CA LEU A 48 -6.16 -5.03 2.18
C LEU A 48 -7.12 -5.56 1.12
N ARG A 49 -7.87 -6.61 1.46
CA ARG A 49 -9.03 -7.06 0.68
C ARG A 49 -10.18 -6.08 0.86
N ASP A 50 -10.85 -5.76 -0.23
CA ASP A 50 -12.10 -5.00 -0.23
C ASP A 50 -13.30 -5.96 -0.15
N GLU A 51 -14.13 -5.82 0.87
CA GLU A 51 -15.39 -6.57 1.00
C GLU A 51 -16.61 -5.80 0.47
N GLY A 52 -16.47 -4.51 0.19
CA GLY A 52 -17.50 -3.70 -0.49
C GLY A 52 -18.78 -3.44 0.31
N TYR A 53 -18.78 -3.65 1.64
CA TYR A 53 -19.97 -3.35 2.46
C TYR A 53 -20.24 -1.85 2.55
N GLY A 54 -21.53 -1.50 2.66
CA GLY A 54 -21.95 -0.10 2.83
C GLY A 54 -21.47 0.47 4.17
N ALA A 55 -20.92 1.69 4.16
CA ALA A 55 -20.42 2.36 5.36
C ALA A 55 -21.48 2.50 6.45
N THR A 56 -22.74 2.79 6.08
CA THR A 56 -23.87 2.86 7.01
C THR A 56 -24.16 1.50 7.65
N PHE A 57 -24.12 0.42 6.88
CA PHE A 57 -24.36 -0.93 7.39
C PHE A 57 -23.27 -1.34 8.39
N VAL A 58 -22.00 -1.19 8.01
CA VAL A 58 -20.87 -1.52 8.89
C VAL A 58 -20.87 -0.62 10.14
N GLY A 59 -21.19 0.67 9.98
CA GLY A 59 -21.35 1.60 11.09
C GLY A 59 -22.47 1.22 12.05
N ALA A 60 -23.63 0.79 11.54
CA ALA A 60 -24.74 0.31 12.36
C ALA A 60 -24.37 -0.97 13.13
N VAL A 61 -23.75 -1.95 12.46
CA VAL A 61 -23.26 -3.18 13.11
C VAL A 61 -22.26 -2.85 14.22
N ARG A 62 -21.27 -1.98 13.95
CA ARG A 62 -20.29 -1.53 14.95
C ARG A 62 -20.96 -0.86 16.14
N SER A 63 -21.97 -0.03 15.91
CA SER A 63 -22.70 0.68 16.97
C SER A 63 -23.50 -0.29 17.85
N VAL A 64 -24.20 -1.26 17.25
CA VAL A 64 -24.94 -2.31 17.96
C VAL A 64 -24.00 -3.19 18.79
N LEU A 65 -22.90 -3.66 18.19
CA LEU A 65 -21.90 -4.46 18.90
C LEU A 65 -21.29 -3.68 20.06
N SER A 66 -20.94 -2.42 19.86
CA SER A 66 -20.42 -1.55 20.92
C SER A 66 -21.40 -1.37 22.08
N ALA A 67 -22.71 -1.25 21.81
CA ALA A 67 -23.73 -1.17 22.85
C ALA A 67 -23.83 -2.45 23.70
N LEU A 68 -23.51 -3.60 23.10
CA LEU A 68 -23.42 -4.90 23.77
C LEU A 68 -22.04 -5.20 24.36
N ARG A 69 -21.12 -4.22 24.36
CA ARG A 69 -19.69 -4.39 24.73
C ARG A 69 -18.97 -5.47 23.92
N LEU A 70 -19.38 -5.68 22.68
CA LEU A 70 -18.74 -6.55 21.71
C LEU A 70 -17.93 -5.70 20.72
N GLN A 71 -16.78 -6.23 20.28
CA GLN A 71 -15.94 -5.56 19.30
C GLN A 71 -16.18 -6.14 17.91
N TYR A 72 -16.36 -5.27 16.92
CA TYR A 72 -16.31 -5.66 15.51
C TYR A 72 -14.85 -5.92 15.11
N MET A 73 -14.43 -7.18 15.12
CA MET A 73 -13.09 -7.63 14.73
C MET A 73 -13.09 -8.15 13.30
N ALA A 74 -13.03 -7.24 12.33
CA ALA A 74 -12.68 -7.63 10.97
C ALA A 74 -11.22 -8.11 10.92
N ALA A 75 -10.91 -9.00 9.98
CA ALA A 75 -9.53 -9.42 9.76
C ALA A 75 -8.63 -8.21 9.45
N VAL A 76 -7.37 -8.26 9.91
CA VAL A 76 -6.43 -7.13 9.82
C VAL A 76 -6.13 -6.75 8.36
N ASP A 77 -6.28 -7.71 7.45
CA ASP A 77 -6.09 -7.57 6.01
C ASP A 77 -7.39 -7.25 5.26
N VAL A 78 -8.41 -6.68 5.92
CA VAL A 78 -9.68 -6.29 5.31
C VAL A 78 -9.98 -4.81 5.46
N CYS A 79 -10.39 -4.17 4.37
CA CYS A 79 -11.16 -2.94 4.39
C CYS A 79 -12.64 -3.30 4.16
N PRO A 80 -13.52 -3.18 5.18
CA PRO A 80 -14.91 -3.62 5.04
C PRO A 80 -15.67 -2.87 3.95
N THR A 81 -15.25 -1.65 3.61
CA THR A 81 -16.02 -0.71 2.78
C THR A 81 -15.28 -0.24 1.53
N GLY A 82 -14.08 -0.76 1.25
CA GLY A 82 -13.30 -0.34 0.09
C GLY A 82 -12.94 1.15 0.08
N ALA A 83 -12.59 1.71 1.25
CA ALA A 83 -12.37 3.16 1.39
C ALA A 83 -11.02 3.66 0.85
N LEU A 84 -10.07 2.79 0.51
CA LEU A 84 -8.74 3.17 -0.01
C LEU A 84 -8.80 3.34 -1.52
N GLU A 85 -8.37 4.51 -2.00
CA GLU A 85 -8.45 4.88 -3.41
C GLU A 85 -7.06 5.30 -3.92
N PRO A 86 -6.51 4.66 -4.98
CA PRO A 86 -5.27 5.09 -5.61
C PRO A 86 -5.54 6.37 -6.42
N PRO A 87 -4.83 7.49 -6.14
CA PRO A 87 -5.01 8.73 -6.87
C PRO A 87 -4.25 8.71 -8.20
N GLU A 88 -4.62 9.61 -9.10
CA GLU A 88 -3.77 9.99 -10.23
C GLU A 88 -2.57 10.79 -9.71
N LEU A 89 -1.35 10.41 -10.11
CA LEU A 89 -0.11 11.00 -9.59
C LEU A 89 0.54 11.90 -10.62
N GLU A 90 0.70 13.17 -10.27
CA GLU A 90 1.47 14.14 -11.05
C GLU A 90 2.95 14.18 -10.63
N TYR A 91 3.81 14.68 -11.52
CA TYR A 91 5.20 14.96 -11.19
C TYR A 91 5.31 16.08 -10.14
N PRO A 92 6.19 16.00 -9.14
CA PRO A 92 7.23 14.97 -8.93
C PRO A 92 6.76 13.74 -8.16
N ARG A 93 5.54 13.74 -7.62
CA ARG A 93 5.02 12.69 -6.73
C ARG A 93 4.90 11.32 -7.42
N SER A 94 4.68 11.29 -8.73
CA SER A 94 4.72 10.06 -9.55
C SER A 94 6.05 9.30 -9.45
N LEU A 95 7.17 10.00 -9.20
CA LEU A 95 8.46 9.33 -8.96
C LEU A 95 8.43 8.45 -7.72
N ARG A 96 7.70 8.84 -6.67
CA ARG A 96 7.63 8.04 -5.43
C ARG A 96 7.06 6.64 -5.72
N ALA A 97 6.02 6.57 -6.55
CA ALA A 97 5.41 5.31 -6.96
C ALA A 97 6.38 4.47 -7.81
N ALA A 98 7.07 5.08 -8.77
CA ALA A 98 8.05 4.39 -9.62
C ALA A 98 9.17 3.71 -8.81
N PHE A 99 9.60 4.31 -7.70
CA PHE A 99 10.66 3.74 -6.85
C PHE A 99 10.15 2.86 -5.71
N SER A 100 8.89 3.01 -5.28
CA SER A 100 8.38 2.35 -4.07
C SER A 100 7.37 1.24 -4.33
N ASP A 101 6.59 1.35 -5.39
CA ASP A 101 5.57 0.36 -5.75
C ASP A 101 6.17 -0.71 -6.67
N PRO A 102 6.29 -1.97 -6.20
CA PRO A 102 6.85 -3.03 -7.04
C PRO A 102 5.96 -3.44 -8.21
N THR A 103 4.72 -2.94 -8.31
CA THR A 103 3.88 -3.16 -9.49
C THR A 103 4.03 -2.09 -10.57
N VAL A 104 4.70 -0.99 -10.27
CA VAL A 104 5.00 0.03 -11.28
C VAL A 104 6.19 -0.43 -12.11
N VAL A 105 6.03 -0.38 -13.43
CA VAL A 105 7.07 -0.66 -14.41
C VAL A 105 7.73 0.65 -14.80
N HIS A 106 9.06 0.69 -14.77
CA HIS A 106 9.77 1.88 -15.19
C HIS A 106 9.78 2.00 -16.72
N ALA A 107 9.30 3.12 -17.26
CA ALA A 107 9.13 3.33 -18.69
C ALA A 107 10.43 3.19 -19.50
N GLY A 108 11.59 3.52 -18.91
CA GLY A 108 12.88 3.43 -19.59
C GLY A 108 13.46 2.01 -19.67
N THR A 109 13.21 1.16 -18.66
CA THR A 109 13.82 -0.18 -18.59
C THR A 109 12.83 -1.30 -18.89
N GLY A 110 11.52 -1.04 -18.80
CA GLY A 110 10.49 -2.07 -18.93
C GLY A 110 10.48 -3.11 -17.80
N VAL A 111 11.34 -2.94 -16.79
CA VAL A 111 11.46 -3.84 -15.63
C VAL A 111 10.62 -3.30 -14.48
N GLY A 112 9.94 -4.20 -13.77
CA GLY A 112 9.15 -3.86 -12.59
C GLY A 112 10.03 -3.53 -11.39
N GLY A 113 9.50 -2.77 -10.42
CA GLY A 113 10.20 -2.43 -9.17
C GLY A 113 10.43 -3.58 -8.18
N ARG A 114 10.40 -4.86 -8.61
CA ARG A 114 10.79 -5.98 -7.75
C ARG A 114 12.31 -6.09 -7.75
N GLY A 115 12.95 -5.46 -6.75
CA GLY A 115 14.38 -5.69 -6.47
C GLY A 115 14.67 -7.19 -6.46
N THR A 116 15.72 -7.61 -7.17
CA THR A 116 16.14 -8.97 -7.53
C THR A 116 15.44 -9.66 -8.70
N GLU A 117 14.51 -9.00 -9.42
CA GLU A 117 13.87 -9.61 -10.61
C GLU A 117 14.89 -9.99 -11.68
N GLU A 118 15.89 -9.13 -11.95
CA GLU A 118 16.88 -9.39 -13.00
C GLU A 118 17.70 -10.66 -12.73
N ILE A 119 18.16 -10.87 -11.48
CA ILE A 119 18.97 -12.06 -11.15
C ILE A 119 18.12 -13.31 -10.90
N LYS A 120 16.91 -13.16 -10.35
CA LYS A 120 16.00 -14.29 -10.11
C LYS A 120 15.40 -14.88 -11.40
N THR A 121 15.48 -14.14 -12.50
CA THR A 121 15.05 -14.61 -13.82
C THR A 121 16.22 -15.04 -14.69
N ASN A 122 17.44 -15.15 -14.17
CA ASN A 122 18.61 -15.52 -14.97
C ASN A 122 18.49 -16.92 -15.60
N ASP A 123 17.83 -17.84 -14.90
CA ASP A 123 17.52 -19.19 -15.37
C ASP A 123 16.64 -19.21 -16.63
N VAL A 124 15.78 -18.20 -16.81
CA VAL A 124 14.92 -18.04 -17.98
C VAL A 124 15.49 -17.05 -19.00
N THR A 125 16.13 -15.97 -18.55
CA THR A 125 16.63 -14.88 -19.40
C THR A 125 18.03 -15.10 -19.94
N GLY A 126 18.83 -15.95 -19.30
CA GLY A 126 20.21 -16.22 -19.70
C GLY A 126 21.14 -15.01 -19.66
N ARG A 127 20.86 -14.02 -18.78
CA ARG A 127 21.66 -12.79 -18.65
C ARG A 127 23.13 -13.03 -18.28
N LEU A 128 23.42 -14.11 -17.55
CA LEU A 128 24.74 -14.61 -17.20
C LEU A 128 24.84 -16.06 -17.66
N GLY A 129 25.76 -16.31 -18.61
CA GLY A 129 26.01 -17.63 -19.19
C GLY A 129 27.02 -18.47 -18.41
N ASP A 130 27.16 -19.72 -18.82
CA ASP A 130 28.13 -20.65 -18.25
C ASP A 130 29.57 -20.11 -18.41
N GLY A 131 30.30 -20.02 -17.28
CA GLY A 131 31.66 -19.50 -17.25
C GLY A 131 31.77 -17.97 -17.15
N GLU A 132 30.65 -17.25 -17.14
CA GLU A 132 30.62 -15.81 -16.91
C GLU A 132 30.47 -15.47 -15.42
N ALA A 133 30.99 -14.30 -15.02
CA ALA A 133 30.78 -13.74 -13.70
C ALA A 133 30.25 -12.30 -13.84
N GLY A 134 29.13 -12.01 -13.17
CA GLY A 134 28.52 -10.69 -13.14
C GLY A 134 28.42 -10.13 -11.72
N ILE A 135 28.40 -8.80 -11.60
CA ILE A 135 28.12 -8.10 -10.35
C ILE A 135 26.75 -7.46 -10.48
N VAL A 136 25.85 -7.80 -9.56
CA VAL A 136 24.51 -7.20 -9.45
C VAL A 136 24.49 -6.29 -8.24
N VAL A 137 24.11 -5.02 -8.43
CA VAL A 137 23.93 -4.05 -7.36
C VAL A 137 22.43 -3.86 -7.13
N GLU A 138 21.93 -4.48 -6.07
CA GLU A 138 20.54 -4.32 -5.64
C GLU A 138 20.46 -3.26 -4.56
N LEU A 139 19.73 -2.18 -4.82
CA LEU A 139 19.31 -1.29 -3.76
C LEU A 139 18.06 -1.89 -3.10
N GLY A 140 18.25 -2.46 -1.91
CA GLY A 140 17.11 -2.84 -1.06
C GLY A 140 16.23 -1.63 -0.73
N ARG A 141 14.99 -1.87 -0.28
CA ARG A 141 14.13 -0.79 0.20
C ARG A 141 14.76 -0.19 1.48
N PRO A 142 15.19 1.08 1.48
CA PRO A 142 15.62 1.70 2.72
C PRO A 142 14.45 1.76 3.71
N GLY A 143 14.72 1.57 5.00
CA GLY A 143 13.72 1.74 6.08
C GLY A 143 13.26 3.20 6.26
N ALA A 144 13.79 4.12 5.47
CA ALA A 144 13.43 5.52 5.41
C ALA A 144 13.05 5.90 3.96
N GLY A 145 11.94 6.61 3.80
CA GLY A 145 11.49 7.09 2.48
C GLY A 145 12.29 8.30 2.02
N ALA A 146 12.45 8.45 0.70
CA ALA A 146 12.87 9.73 0.14
C ALA A 146 11.67 10.67 0.13
N HIS A 147 11.78 11.78 0.86
CA HIS A 147 10.77 12.84 0.92
C HIS A 147 11.34 14.06 0.20
N PHE A 148 10.61 14.54 -0.81
CA PHE A 148 10.87 15.79 -1.53
C PHE A 148 9.56 16.57 -1.64
#